data_AF-A0A660UX56-F1
#
_entry.id   AF-A0A660UX56-F1
#
_cell.length_a   1.000
_cell.length_b   1.000
_cell.length_c   1.000
_cell.angle_alpha   90.00
_cell.angle_beta   90.00
_cell.angle_gamma   90.00
#
_symmetry.space_group_name_H-M   'P 1'
#
loop_
_entity.id
_entity.type
_entity.pdbx_description
1 polymer ?
#
loop_
_entity_poly.entity_id
_entity_poly.type
_entity_poly.pdbx_seq_one_letter_code
_entity_poly.pdbx_strand_id
1 'polypeptide(L)'
;MKRFVFVIAIAASAAFVGVSHADVVVRFDTGDHKFVFRRGTSYIPCWVTDTEIWYTNEFIERRGYHSPNTKGCCEPMSDKQCRYSHVRIS
;
A
#
# COMPACT_ATOMS: atom_id res chain seq x y z
N MET A 1 -6.29 5.21 16.09
CA MET A 1 -5.03 4.81 15.42
C MET A 1 -5.12 3.34 15.08
N LYS A 2 -5.37 2.98 13.82
CA LYS A 2 -5.49 1.57 13.41
C LYS A 2 -4.08 1.05 13.12
N ARG A 3 -3.62 0.05 13.87
CA ARG A 3 -2.34 -0.64 13.64
C ARG A 3 -2.62 -1.78 12.68
N PHE A 4 -2.03 -1.74 11.48
CA PHE A 4 -2.02 -2.87 10.56
C PHE A 4 -0.67 -3.55 10.70
N VAL A 5 -0.67 -4.79 11.18
CA VAL A 5 0.53 -5.63 11.27
C VAL A 5 0.46 -6.61 10.12
N PHE A 6 1.38 -6.49 9.16
CA PHE A 6 1.57 -7.46 8.09
C PHE A 6 2.72 -8.38 8.47
N VAL A 7 2.44 -9.64 8.76
CA VAL A 7 3.46 -10.67 8.97
C VAL A 7 3.64 -11.40 7.65
N ILE A 8 4.83 -11.27 7.03
CA ILE A 8 5.18 -11.99 5.80
C ILE A 8 6.15 -13.10 6.20
N ALA A 9 5.68 -14.34 6.21
CA ALA A 9 6.47 -15.54 6.51
C ALA A 9 6.61 -16.41 5.25
N ILE A 10 7.36 -15.95 4.26
CA ILE A 10 7.71 -16.72 3.04
C ILE A 10 9.12 -16.31 2.62
N ALA A 11 9.89 -17.22 2.00
CA ALA A 11 11.15 -16.91 1.34
C ALA A 11 10.92 -15.80 0.31
N ALA A 12 11.27 -14.59 0.71
CA ALA A 12 11.00 -13.37 -0.01
C ALA A 12 12.12 -12.38 0.27
N SER A 13 12.58 -11.69 -0.78
CA SER A 13 13.54 -10.61 -0.61
C SER A 13 12.80 -9.30 -0.44
N ALA A 14 13.13 -8.57 0.62
CA ALA A 14 12.67 -7.20 0.84
C ALA A 14 13.78 -6.23 0.44
N ALA A 15 13.48 -5.32 -0.47
CA ALA A 15 14.38 -4.24 -0.85
C ALA A 15 13.86 -2.90 -0.34
N PHE A 16 14.73 -2.12 0.30
CA PHE A 16 14.53 -0.69 0.49
C PHE A 16 15.01 0.02 -0.77
N VAL A 17 14.09 0.56 -1.56
CA VAL A 17 14.44 1.35 -2.74
C VAL A 17 14.67 2.78 -2.26
N GLY A 18 15.93 3.22 -2.26
CA GLY A 18 16.34 4.46 -1.59
C GLY A 18 15.74 5.74 -2.17
N VAL A 19 15.10 6.55 -1.30
CA VAL A 19 15.04 8.04 -1.32
C VAL A 19 14.20 8.52 -0.12
N SER A 20 14.81 9.05 0.96
CA SER A 20 14.16 9.76 2.11
C SER A 20 12.94 9.13 2.82
N HIS A 21 12.42 8.01 2.34
CA HIS A 21 11.12 7.43 2.63
C HIS A 21 11.25 5.91 2.65
N ALA A 22 10.55 5.26 3.57
CA ALA A 22 10.65 3.83 3.81
C ALA A 22 9.71 3.06 2.87
N ASP A 23 10.07 2.99 1.59
CA ASP A 23 9.37 2.15 0.62
C ASP A 23 9.83 0.69 0.78
N VAL A 24 8.88 -0.23 0.78
CA VAL A 24 9.12 -1.68 0.90
C VAL A 24 8.53 -2.39 -0.31
N VAL A 25 9.38 -3.15 -0.99
CA VAL A 25 8.98 -4.07 -2.05
C VAL A 25 9.39 -5.47 -1.65
N VAL A 26 8.42 -6.37 -1.62
CA VAL A 26 8.61 -7.78 -1.34
C VAL A 26 8.46 -8.56 -2.63
N ARG A 27 9.52 -9.26 -3.02
CA ARG A 27 9.52 -10.21 -4.14
C ARG A 27 9.53 -11.62 -3.60
N PHE A 28 8.74 -12.48 -4.19
CA PHE A 28 8.66 -13.89 -3.85
C PHE A 28 9.54 -14.70 -4.80
N ASP A 29 10.08 -15.82 -4.32
CA ASP A 29 10.95 -16.67 -5.15
C ASP A 29 10.20 -17.35 -6.30
N THR A 30 8.88 -17.47 -6.18
CA THR A 30 8.01 -18.05 -7.20
C THR A 30 7.33 -16.97 -8.03
N GLY A 31 7.88 -16.65 -9.19
CA GLY A 31 7.28 -15.71 -10.16
C GLY A 31 7.62 -14.24 -9.90
N ASP A 32 7.19 -13.36 -10.81
CA ASP A 32 7.57 -11.93 -10.79
C ASP A 32 6.55 -11.00 -10.13
N HIS A 33 5.55 -11.57 -9.44
CA HIS A 33 4.60 -10.78 -8.67
C HIS A 33 5.25 -10.18 -7.42
N LYS A 34 4.75 -9.02 -7.00
CA LYS A 34 5.37 -8.20 -5.95
C LYS A 34 4.29 -7.73 -5.00
N PHE A 35 4.64 -7.64 -3.73
CA PHE A 35 3.86 -6.88 -2.75
C PHE A 35 4.58 -5.56 -2.50
N VAL A 36 3.88 -4.44 -2.74
CA VAL A 36 4.46 -3.09 -2.75
C VAL A 36 3.78 -2.22 -1.71
N PHE A 37 4.59 -1.59 -0.87
CA PHE A 37 4.18 -0.59 0.11
C PHE A 37 5.04 0.65 -0.07
N ARG A 38 4.50 1.70 -0.73
CA ARG A 38 5.30 2.87 -1.12
C ARG A 38 4.59 4.20 -0.94
N ARG A 39 5.36 5.28 -0.79
CA ARG A 39 4.82 6.64 -0.64
C ARG A 39 3.92 7.05 -1.81
N GLY A 40 4.28 6.66 -3.04
CA GLY A 40 3.51 6.97 -4.25
C GLY A 40 2.07 6.46 -4.24
N THR A 41 1.79 5.39 -3.48
CA THR A 41 0.44 4.83 -3.30
C THR A 41 -0.19 5.26 -1.98
N SER A 42 0.30 6.34 -1.35
CA SER A 42 -0.11 6.72 0.01
C SER A 42 0.13 5.61 1.03
N TYR A 43 1.11 4.74 0.76
CA TYR A 43 1.35 3.52 1.53
C TYR A 43 0.12 2.60 1.63
N ILE A 44 -0.75 2.62 0.62
CA ILE A 44 -1.76 1.57 0.43
C ILE A 44 -1.02 0.32 -0.08
N PRO A 45 -1.21 -0.85 0.55
CA PRO A 45 -0.60 -2.09 0.10
C PRO A 45 -1.15 -2.50 -1.26
N CYS A 46 -0.25 -2.80 -2.19
CA CYS A 46 -0.59 -3.19 -3.55
C CYS A 46 0.04 -4.55 -3.87
N TRP A 47 -0.75 -5.44 -4.49
CA TRP A 47 -0.22 -6.55 -5.27
C TRP A 47 0.08 -6.05 -6.67
N VAL A 48 1.24 -6.42 -7.20
CA VAL A 48 1.65 -6.11 -8.57
C VAL A 48 1.90 -7.44 -9.28
N THR A 49 1.22 -7.66 -10.40
CA THR A 49 1.42 -8.86 -11.21
C THR A 49 2.77 -8.81 -11.95
N ASP A 50 3.15 -9.94 -12.55
CA ASP A 50 4.27 -10.04 -13.50
C ASP A 50 4.14 -9.07 -14.71
N THR A 51 2.91 -8.75 -15.07
CA THR A 51 2.48 -7.84 -16.14
C THR A 51 2.29 -6.39 -15.67
N GLU A 52 2.78 -6.05 -14.48
CA GLU A 52 2.70 -4.70 -13.90
C GLU A 52 1.28 -4.18 -13.65
N ILE A 53 0.29 -5.07 -13.52
CA ILE A 53 -1.07 -4.68 -13.13
C ILE A 53 -1.10 -4.52 -11.60
N TRP A 54 -1.61 -3.39 -11.13
CA TRP A 54 -1.70 -3.05 -9.72
C TRP A 54 -3.08 -3.37 -9.17
N TYR A 55 -3.12 -4.18 -8.11
CA TYR A 55 -4.32 -4.54 -7.39
C TYR A 55 -4.23 -4.08 -5.94
N THR A 56 -5.29 -3.45 -5.45
CA THR A 56 -5.45 -3.06 -4.05
C THR A 56 -6.77 -3.62 -3.54
N ASN A 57 -6.85 -3.90 -2.24
CA ASN A 57 -8.12 -4.16 -1.58
C ASN A 57 -9.07 -2.96 -1.76
N GLU A 58 -10.25 -3.22 -2.33
CA GLU A 58 -11.28 -2.21 -2.56
C GLU A 58 -11.86 -1.72 -1.23
N PHE A 59 -12.12 -0.41 -1.14
CA PHE A 59 -12.95 0.17 -0.10
C PHE A 59 -14.05 0.98 -0.75
N ILE A 60 -15.26 0.91 -0.19
CA ILE A 60 -16.35 1.78 -0.60
C ILE A 60 -15.96 3.23 -0.33
N GLU A 61 -15.67 3.96 -1.40
CA GLU A 61 -15.44 5.40 -1.34
C GLU A 61 -16.74 6.11 -0.97
N ARG A 62 -16.67 7.02 0.00
CA ARG A 62 -17.73 8.03 0.12
C ARG A 62 -17.56 9.02 -1.02
N ARG A 63 -18.59 9.18 -1.86
CA ARG A 63 -18.58 10.08 -3.02
C ARG A 63 -19.47 11.30 -2.78
N GLY A 64 -19.31 12.34 -3.60
CA GLY A 64 -19.95 13.65 -3.43
C GLY A 64 -21.47 13.62 -3.20
N TYR A 65 -22.19 12.63 -3.74
CA TYR A 65 -23.61 12.42 -3.45
C TYR A 65 -23.91 12.10 -1.97
N HIS A 66 -23.03 11.33 -1.31
CA HIS A 66 -23.18 10.90 0.08
C HIS A 66 -22.51 11.84 1.10
N SER A 67 -21.77 12.85 0.61
CA SER A 67 -21.09 13.84 1.43
C SER A 67 -20.71 15.05 0.59
N PRO A 68 -21.54 16.10 0.62
CA PRO A 68 -21.19 17.39 0.03
C PRO A 68 -19.84 17.84 0.60
N ASN A 69 -18.96 18.36 -0.26
CA ASN A 69 -17.57 18.77 0.03
C ASN A 69 -16.50 17.66 0.05
N THR A 70 -16.84 16.41 -0.23
CA THR A 70 -15.85 15.36 -0.49
C THR A 70 -15.11 15.64 -1.81
N LYS A 71 -13.77 15.76 -1.76
CA LYS A 71 -12.90 15.94 -2.94
C LYS A 71 -11.97 14.74 -3.11
N GLY A 72 -11.95 14.17 -4.32
CA GLY A 72 -11.10 13.03 -4.67
C GLY A 72 -11.54 11.71 -4.03
N CYS A 73 -10.63 10.75 -3.97
CA CYS A 73 -10.84 9.46 -3.30
C CYS A 73 -11.02 9.70 -1.79
N CYS A 74 -12.11 9.24 -1.19
CA CYS A 74 -12.40 9.47 0.23
C CYS A 74 -12.68 8.15 0.95
N GLU A 75 -11.76 7.21 0.79
CA GLU A 75 -11.75 5.99 1.57
C GLU A 75 -11.32 6.29 3.01
N PRO A 76 -11.99 5.72 4.02
CA PRO A 76 -11.63 5.89 5.44
C PRO A 76 -10.25 5.31 5.82
N MET A 77 -9.53 4.72 4.87
CA MET A 77 -8.26 4.01 5.07
C MET A 77 -7.08 4.63 4.29
N SER A 78 -7.31 5.68 3.51
CA SER A 78 -6.26 6.27 2.66
C SER A 78 -5.52 7.40 3.38
N ASP A 79 -4.26 7.16 3.77
CA ASP A 79 -3.36 8.18 4.35
C ASP A 79 -2.67 9.00 3.25
N LYS A 80 -3.46 9.84 2.55
CA LYS A 80 -3.02 10.62 1.37
C LYS A 80 -1.81 11.52 1.62
N GLN A 81 -1.57 11.91 2.86
CA GLN A 81 -0.45 12.78 3.23
C GLN A 81 0.75 11.98 3.78
N CYS A 82 0.62 10.65 3.92
CA CYS A 82 1.63 9.76 4.47
C CYS A 82 2.11 10.22 5.86
N ARG A 83 1.19 10.59 6.75
CA ARG A 83 1.49 11.09 8.10
C ARG A 83 1.48 10.00 9.17
N TYR A 84 0.79 8.89 8.93
CA TYR A 84 0.49 7.86 9.93
C TYR A 84 0.84 6.45 9.46
N SER A 85 0.95 6.23 8.15
CA SER A 85 1.42 4.98 7.58
C SER A 85 2.85 4.67 8.04
N HIS A 86 3.03 3.46 8.58
CA HIS A 86 4.32 2.94 9.00
C HIS A 86 4.42 1.47 8.60
N VAL A 87 5.62 1.04 8.21
CA VAL A 87 5.93 -0.35 7.90
C VAL A 87 7.08 -0.80 8.78
N ARG A 88 7.01 -2.06 9.21
CA ARG A 88 8.06 -2.74 9.95
C ARG A 88 8.19 -4.15 9.39
N ILE A 89 9.42 -4.58 9.20
CA ILE A 89 9.77 -5.98 8.94
C ILE A 89 10.23 -6.52 10.31
N SER A 90 9.75 -7.70 10.71
CA SER A 90 10.03 -8.30 12.02
C SER A 90 10.32 -9.77 11.87
#